data_AF-A0A1I3V3N0-F1
#
_entry.id   AF-A0A1I3V3N0-F1
#
_cell.length_a   1.000
_cell.length_b   1.000
_cell.length_c   1.000
_cell.angle_alpha   90.00
_cell.angle_beta   90.00
_cell.angle_gamma   90.00
#
_symmetry.space_group_name_H-M   'P 1'
#
loop_
_entity.id
_entity.type
_entity.pdbx_description
1 polymer ?
#
loop_
_entity_poly.entity_id
_entity_poly.type
_entity_poly.pdbx_seq_one_letter_code
_entity_poly.pdbx_strand_id
1 'polypeptide(L)' 'MNPNVTKLYTIISDNTAIVVETNLKHLIDRFQEIEPNALGYASYVLKFKEQKKFVQVIAGKEYHFQQIIP' A
#
# COMPACT_ATOMS: atom_id res chain seq x y z
N MET A 1 -8.88 -19.87 1.21
CA MET A 1 -8.97 -18.42 1.51
C MET A 1 -9.65 -18.28 2.86
N ASN A 2 -9.07 -17.58 3.84
CA ASN A 2 -9.72 -17.40 5.14
C ASN A 2 -10.86 -16.38 4.97
N PRO A 3 -12.13 -16.77 5.19
CA PRO A 3 -13.29 -15.89 4.95
C PRO A 3 -13.31 -14.66 5.88
N ASN A 4 -12.50 -14.64 6.93
CA ASN A 4 -12.41 -13.52 7.87
C ASN A 4 -11.50 -12.39 7.37
N VAL A 5 -10.72 -12.60 6.29
CA VAL A 5 -9.89 -11.53 5.72
C VAL A 5 -10.77 -10.63 4.86
N THR A 6 -11.15 -9.50 5.42
CA THR A 6 -12.03 -8.53 4.75
C THR A 6 -11.26 -7.55 3.86
N LYS A 7 -9.96 -7.38 4.08
CA LYS A 7 -9.10 -6.44 3.35
C LYS A 7 -7.71 -7.02 3.21
N LEU A 8 -7.11 -6.80 2.05
CA LEU A 8 -5.72 -7.15 1.76
C LEU A 8 -5.14 -6.06 0.88
N TYR A 9 -4.01 -5.51 1.30
CA TYR A 9 -3.30 -4.44 0.64
C TYR A 9 -1.92 -4.94 0.25
N THR A 10 -1.41 -4.45 -0.89
CA THR A 10 -0.06 -4.73 -1.35
C THR A 10 0.59 -3.48 -1.91
N ILE A 11 1.91 -3.41 -1.76
CA ILE A 11 2.78 -2.45 -2.43
C ILE A 11 3.77 -3.25 -3.27
N ILE A 12 3.85 -2.92 -4.55
CA ILE A 12 4.70 -3.58 -5.53
C ILE A 12 5.68 -2.55 -6.09
N SER A 13 6.95 -2.91 -6.19
CA SER A 13 7.98 -2.14 -6.88
C SER A 13 8.89 -3.12 -7.63
N ASP A 14 9.37 -2.76 -8.81
CA ASP A 14 10.20 -3.63 -9.66
C ASP A 14 9.64 -5.05 -9.83
N ASN A 15 8.33 -5.14 -10.14
CA ASN A 15 7.56 -6.39 -10.26
C ASN A 15 7.61 -7.32 -9.02
N THR A 16 8.01 -6.79 -7.86
CA THR A 16 8.14 -7.53 -6.61
C THR A 16 7.24 -6.93 -5.54
N ALA A 17 6.45 -7.77 -4.86
CA ALA A 17 5.66 -7.32 -3.72
C ALA A 17 6.58 -7.08 -2.52
N ILE A 18 6.67 -5.83 -2.06
CA ILE A 18 7.56 -5.43 -0.96
C ILE A 18 6.85 -5.46 0.40
N VAL A 19 5.55 -5.14 0.42
CA VAL A 19 4.74 -5.15 1.64
C VAL A 19 3.35 -5.68 1.31
N VAL A 20 2.88 -6.64 2.08
CA VAL A 20 1.52 -7.18 1.99
C VAL A 20 0.93 -7.21 3.39
N GLU A 21 -0.22 -6.57 3.57
CA GLU A 21 -0.86 -6.44 4.89
C GLU A 21 -2.39 -6.43 4.79
N THR A 22 -3.06 -6.91 5.83
CA THR A 22 -4.53 -6.85 5.95
C THR A 22 -5.01 -5.55 6.57
N ASN A 23 -4.10 -4.78 7.15
CA ASN A 23 -4.37 -3.48 7.77
C ASN A 23 -3.57 -2.39 7.03
N LEU A 24 -4.29 -1.35 6.54
CA LEU A 24 -3.67 -0.25 5.81
C LEU A 24 -2.65 0.52 6.68
N LYS A 25 -2.91 0.70 7.97
CA LYS A 25 -1.97 1.40 8.85
C LYS A 25 -0.65 0.64 8.94
N HIS A 26 -0.71 -0.66 9.21
CA HIS A 26 0.49 -1.50 9.27
C HIS A 26 1.24 -1.55 7.92
N LEU A 27 0.50 -1.55 6.81
CA LEU A 27 1.08 -1.46 5.47
C LEU A 27 1.94 -0.20 5.32
N ILE A 28 1.39 0.96 5.71
CA ILE A 28 2.09 2.25 5.57
C ILE A 28 3.22 2.38 6.58
N ASP A 29 3.03 1.92 7.82
CA ASP A 29 4.09 1.95 8.84
C ASP A 29 5.32 1.16 8.35
N ARG A 30 5.12 -0.06 7.84
CA ARG A 30 6.20 -0.87 7.24
C ARG A 30 6.76 -0.27 5.96
N PHE A 31 5.92 0.36 5.15
CA PHE A 31 6.39 1.01 3.93
C PHE A 31 7.28 2.21 4.25
N GLN A 32 6.99 2.96 5.32
CA GLN A 32 7.81 4.09 5.77
C GLN A 32 9.17 3.65 6.34
N GLU A 33 9.26 2.43 6.88
CA GLU A 33 10.56 1.83 7.26
C GLU A 33 11.46 1.59 6.02
N ILE A 34 10.85 1.28 4.87
CA ILE A 34 11.55 1.03 3.60
C ILE A 34 11.81 2.33 2.84
N GLU A 35 10.82 3.23 2.80
CA GLU A 35 10.84 4.51 2.12
C GLU A 35 10.45 5.64 3.09
N PRO A 36 11.42 6.20 3.84
CA PRO A 36 11.16 7.24 4.84
C PRO A 36 10.54 8.53 4.25
N ASN A 37 10.65 8.75 2.94
CA ASN A 37 10.07 9.89 2.23
C ASN A 37 8.60 9.66 1.83
N ALA A 38 8.01 8.52 2.17
CA ALA A 38 6.62 8.22 1.88
C ALA A 38 5.66 9.17 2.61
N LEU A 39 4.46 9.36 2.03
CA LEU A 39 3.43 10.20 2.63
C LEU A 39 2.94 9.61 3.97
N GLY A 40 2.22 10.42 4.75
CA GLY A 40 1.59 9.92 5.96
C GLY A 40 0.39 9.00 5.67
N TYR A 41 0.05 8.16 6.66
CA TYR A 41 -1.11 7.27 6.62
C TYR A 41 -2.41 7.95 6.13
N ALA A 42 -2.69 9.17 6.59
CA ALA A 42 -3.90 9.90 6.21
C ALA A 42 -4.03 10.13 4.69
N SER A 43 -2.92 10.41 4.00
CA SER A 43 -2.90 10.60 2.55
C SER A 43 -3.25 9.30 1.82
N TYR A 44 -2.72 8.16 2.28
CA TYR A 44 -3.03 6.85 1.68
C TYR A 44 -4.47 6.42 1.94
N VAL A 45 -5.04 6.75 3.11
CA VAL A 45 -6.47 6.52 3.38
C VAL A 45 -7.35 7.25 2.36
N LEU A 46 -7.05 8.51 2.06
CA LEU A 46 -7.80 9.27 1.05
C LEU A 46 -7.66 8.65 -0.34
N LYS A 47 -6.43 8.33 -0.76
CA LYS A 47 -6.19 7.67 -2.06
C LYS A 47 -6.93 6.33 -2.19
N PHE A 48 -6.94 5.49 -1.16
CA PHE A 48 -7.65 4.21 -1.18
C PHE A 48 -9.18 4.33 -1.10
N LYS A 49 -9.70 5.47 -0.65
CA LYS A 49 -11.14 5.78 -0.75
C LYS A 49 -11.55 6.15 -2.17
N GLU A 50 -10.68 6.87 -2.89
CA GLU A 50 -10.94 7.30 -4.27
C GLU A 50 -10.72 6.16 -5.27
N GLN A 51 -9.64 5.39 -5.10
CA GLN A 51 -9.22 4.36 -6.03
C GLN A 51 -8.59 3.18 -5.30
N LYS A 52 -8.99 1.96 -5.69
CA LYS A 52 -8.47 0.72 -5.08
C LYS A 52 -7.06 0.38 -5.53
N LYS A 53 -6.58 0.98 -6.62
CA LYS A 53 -5.24 0.79 -7.17
C LYS A 53 -4.71 2.13 -7.64
N PHE A 54 -3.46 2.44 -7.34
CA PHE A 54 -2.80 3.65 -7.80
C PHE A 54 -1.29 3.48 -7.84
N VAL A 55 -0.63 4.36 -8.58
CA VAL A 55 0.83 4.41 -8.71
C VAL A 55 1.33 5.68 -8.06
N GLN A 56 2.48 5.60 -7.40
CA GLN A 56 3.16 6.77 -6.86
C GLN A 56 4.66 6.64 -7.07
N VAL A 57 5.26 7.73 -7.56
CA VAL A 57 6.70 7.86 -7.67
C VAL A 57 7.22 8.56 -6.41
N ILE A 58 8.15 7.94 -5.70
CA ILE A 58 8.76 8.48 -4.47
C ILE A 58 10.28 8.33 -4.63
N ALA A 59 11.03 9.42 -4.48
CA ALA A 59 12.48 9.43 -4.67
C ALA A 59 12.95 8.80 -6.00
N GLY A 60 12.16 8.94 -7.07
CA GLY A 60 12.46 8.37 -8.40
C GLY A 60 12.12 6.88 -8.57
N LYS A 61 11.60 6.21 -7.53
CA LYS A 61 11.13 4.82 -7.60
C LYS A 61 9.62 4.77 -7.78
N GLU A 62 9.15 3.88 -8.64
CA GLU A 62 7.73 3.65 -8.88
C GLU A 62 7.20 2.58 -7.90
N TYR A 63 6.08 2.91 -7.25
CA TYR A 63 5.39 2.01 -6.32
C TYR A 63 3.93 1.88 -6.73
N HIS A 64 3.47 0.64 -6.91
CA HIS A 64 2.08 0.31 -7.20
C HIS A 64 1.39 -0.13 -5.91
N PHE A 65 0.38 0.62 -5.51
CA PHE A 65 -0.45 0.34 -4.34
C PHE A 65 -1.75 -0.32 -4.81
N GLN A 66 -2.13 -1.44 -4.20
CA GLN A 66 -3.36 -2.14 -4.56
C GLN A 66 -4.07 -2.70 -3.33
N GLN A 67 -5.39 -2.50 -3.26
CA GLN A 67 -6.28 -3.26 -2.40
C GLN A 67 -6.77 -4.48 -3.21
N ILE A 68 -6.34 -5.67 -2.83
CA ILE A 68 -6.63 -6.93 -3.52
C ILE A 68 -8.03 -7.45 -3.16
N ILE A 69 -8.39 -7.40 -1.88
CA ILE A 69 -9.71 -7.80 -1.40
C ILE A 69 -10.54 -6.53 -1.17
N PRO A 70 -11.61 -6.28 -1.96
CA PRO A 70 -12.38 -5.03 -1.95
C PRO A 70 -13.16 -4.78 -0.65
#